data_AF-A0A950FD59-F1
#
_entry.id   AF-A0A950FD59-F1
#
_cell.length_a   1.000
_cell.length_b   1.000
_cell.length_c   1.000
_cell.angle_alpha   90.00
_cell.angle_beta   90.00
_cell.angle_gamma   90.00
#
_symmetry.space_group_name_H-M   'P 1'
#
loop_
_entity.id
_entity.type
_entity.pdbx_description
1 polymer ?
#
loop_
_entity_poly.entity_id
_entity_poly.type
_entity_poly.pdbx_seq_one_letter_code
_entity_poly.pdbx_strand_id
1 'polypeptide(L)'
;MKEILLWRRKLFSWSLPPVLVAFKQPRRTFVDDEDYDWLSQHKWFLMEGSDNVQGYIDSSYVKMHRMIMQRWQPRENPDSWDVRHRDNDKLHNTRVNLEWTLCQTPALKHHRGQQRQKPKYPEEVVLAKTPAG
;
A
#
# COMPACT_ATOMS: atom_id res chain seq x y z
N MET A 1 -15.09 2.23 -8.32
CA MET A 1 -14.07 2.95 -7.52
C MET A 1 -14.77 4.01 -6.66
N LYS A 2 -14.40 4.11 -5.38
CA LYS A 2 -14.93 5.09 -4.42
C LYS A 2 -13.81 5.88 -3.74
N GLU A 3 -14.20 7.01 -3.14
CA GLU A 3 -13.30 7.92 -2.41
C GLU A 3 -13.59 7.88 -0.91
N ILE A 4 -12.53 7.81 -0.10
CA ILE A 4 -12.61 7.96 1.37
C ILE A 4 -11.89 9.24 1.79
N LEU A 5 -12.54 10.05 2.62
CA LEU A 5 -11.97 11.28 3.18
C LEU A 5 -10.88 10.96 4.22
N LEU A 6 -9.77 11.67 4.12
CA LEU A 6 -8.62 11.52 5.01
C LEU A 6 -8.55 12.63 6.06
N TRP A 7 -8.13 12.24 7.24
CA TRP A 7 -7.84 13.12 8.38
C TRP A 7 -6.33 13.36 8.50
N ARG A 8 -5.92 14.39 9.24
CA ARG A 8 -4.53 14.57 9.67
C ARG A 8 -4.41 14.29 11.16
N ARG A 9 -3.32 13.63 11.57
CA ARG A 9 -2.99 13.45 12.98
C ARG A 9 -2.37 14.72 13.54
N LYS A 10 -2.89 15.23 14.66
CA LYS A 10 -2.26 16.34 15.40
C LYS A 10 -1.11 15.76 16.25
N LEU A 11 0.13 16.09 15.91
CA LEU A 11 1.35 15.45 16.45
C LEU A 11 1.64 15.74 17.93
N PHE A 12 1.06 16.79 18.51
CA PHE A 12 1.44 17.27 19.82
C PHE A 12 0.44 16.86 20.90
N SER A 13 0.35 15.56 21.19
CA SER A 13 -0.27 15.10 22.43
C SER A 13 0.30 13.76 22.86
N TRP A 14 0.78 13.70 24.09
CA TRP A 14 1.13 12.49 24.82
C TRP A 14 -0.12 11.64 25.19
N SER A 15 -1.32 12.08 24.80
CA SER A 15 -2.56 11.34 25.01
C SER A 15 -2.79 10.32 23.89
N LEU A 16 -3.03 9.07 24.29
CA LEU A 16 -3.76 8.10 23.50
C LEU A 16 -5.26 8.33 23.75
N PRO A 17 -6.13 8.34 22.72
CA PRO A 17 -5.87 8.16 21.28
C PRO A 17 -5.49 9.47 20.54
N PRO A 18 -4.88 9.39 19.35
CA PRO A 18 -4.47 10.57 18.60
C PRO A 18 -5.66 11.43 18.19
N VAL A 19 -5.53 12.74 18.40
CA VAL A 19 -6.51 13.72 17.93
C VAL A 19 -6.41 13.83 16.40
N LEU A 20 -7.48 13.40 15.72
CA LEU A 20 -7.63 13.53 14.29
C LEU A 20 -8.38 14.82 13.97
N VAL A 21 -7.85 15.61 13.05
CA VAL A 21 -8.49 16.85 12.58
C VAL A 21 -8.58 16.84 11.06
N ALA A 22 -9.53 17.58 10.51
CA ALA A 22 -9.64 17.72 9.05
C ALA A 22 -8.41 18.45 8.49
N PHE A 23 -8.09 18.17 7.22
CA PHE A 23 -7.18 19.00 6.45
C PHE A 23 -7.85 20.32 6.07
N LYS A 24 -7.05 21.39 5.86
CA LYS A 24 -7.56 22.65 5.28
C LYS A 24 -8.12 22.43 3.87
N GLN A 25 -7.45 21.59 3.09
CA GLN A 25 -7.91 21.11 1.79
C GLN A 25 -8.23 19.62 1.93
N PRO A 26 -9.47 19.17 1.65
CA PRO A 26 -9.84 17.76 1.79
C PRO A 26 -8.89 16.86 1.00
N ARG A 27 -8.32 15.85 1.67
CA ARG A 27 -7.55 14.78 1.03
C ARG A 27 -8.38 13.52 0.98
N ARG A 28 -8.16 12.72 -0.06
CA ARG A 28 -8.93 11.50 -0.32
C ARG A 28 -8.02 10.37 -0.73
N THR A 29 -8.52 9.16 -0.57
CA THR A 29 -7.93 7.95 -1.12
C THR A 29 -8.95 7.20 -1.95
N PHE A 30 -8.47 6.57 -3.03
CA PHE A 30 -9.28 5.78 -3.94
C PHE A 30 -9.20 4.31 -3.57
N VAL A 31 -10.35 3.63 -3.55
CA VAL A 31 -10.47 2.20 -3.25
C VAL A 31 -11.46 1.55 -4.21
N ASP A 32 -11.40 0.23 -4.31
CA ASP A 32 -12.40 -0.54 -5.05
C ASP A 32 -13.75 -0.56 -4.31
N ASP A 33 -14.82 -0.81 -5.07
CA ASP A 33 -16.19 -0.76 -4.54
C ASP A 33 -16.40 -1.84 -3.48
N GLU A 34 -15.78 -3.01 -3.67
CA GLU A 34 -15.84 -4.16 -2.77
C GLU A 34 -15.17 -3.93 -1.40
N ASP A 35 -14.25 -2.97 -1.31
CA ASP A 35 -13.56 -2.63 -0.06
C ASP A 35 -14.18 -1.41 0.63
N TYR A 36 -14.98 -0.61 -0.09
CA TYR A 36 -15.47 0.68 0.38
C TYR A 36 -16.34 0.59 1.63
N ASP A 37 -17.34 -0.29 1.64
CA ASP A 37 -18.32 -0.38 2.72
C ASP A 37 -17.68 -0.72 4.06
N TRP A 38 -16.61 -1.52 4.04
CA TRP A 38 -15.87 -1.85 5.25
C TRP A 38 -14.86 -0.75 5.63
N LEU A 39 -14.10 -0.23 4.66
CA LEU A 39 -13.08 0.79 4.94
C LEU A 39 -13.71 2.11 5.40
N SER A 40 -14.88 2.49 4.88
CA SER A 40 -15.56 3.74 5.21
C SER A 40 -16.07 3.81 6.66
N GLN A 41 -16.11 2.68 7.38
CA GLN A 41 -16.48 2.61 8.80
C GLN A 41 -15.37 3.15 9.72
N HIS A 42 -14.15 3.30 9.20
CA HIS A 42 -12.97 3.67 9.99
C HIS A 42 -12.47 5.07 9.63
N LYS A 43 -11.87 5.76 10.62
CA LYS A 43 -11.20 7.04 10.38
C LYS A 43 -9.77 6.80 9.88
N TRP A 44 -9.54 7.13 8.62
CA TRP A 44 -8.24 7.05 7.97
C TRP A 44 -7.51 8.39 8.00
N PHE A 45 -6.21 8.38 8.22
CA PHE A 45 -5.40 9.58 8.32
C PHE A 45 -4.04 9.43 7.65
N LEU A 46 -3.41 10.57 7.39
CA LEU A 46 -2.00 10.66 7.01
C LEU A 46 -1.19 11.14 8.21
N MET A 47 -0.03 10.51 8.40
CA MET A 47 0.98 10.98 9.33
C MET A 47 1.85 12.05 8.65
N GLU A 48 2.32 13.04 9.39
CA GLU A 48 3.27 14.00 8.83
C GLU A 48 4.52 13.28 8.31
N GLY A 49 4.96 13.63 7.10
CA GLY A 49 6.08 12.96 6.44
C GLY A 49 5.80 11.57 5.85
N SER A 50 4.55 11.09 5.91
CA SER A 50 4.15 9.81 5.30
C SER A 50 2.93 9.98 4.39
N ASP A 51 3.05 9.52 3.15
CA ASP A 51 1.90 9.48 2.23
C ASP A 51 1.08 8.19 2.37
N ASN A 52 1.48 7.26 3.24
CA ASN A 52 0.70 6.05 3.48
C ASN A 52 -0.56 6.38 4.26
N VAL A 53 -1.70 5.93 3.75
CA VAL A 53 -3.00 5.98 4.46
C VAL A 53 -3.01 4.99 5.62
N GLN A 54 -3.33 5.47 6.81
CA GLN A 54 -3.23 4.75 8.08
C GLN A 54 -4.51 4.88 8.90
N GLY A 55 -4.76 3.94 9.79
CA GLY A 55 -5.96 3.92 10.63
C GLY A 55 -5.71 3.22 11.97
N TYR A 56 -6.68 3.34 12.87
CA TYR A 56 -6.78 2.49 14.05
C TYR A 56 -8.04 1.64 13.92
N ILE A 57 -7.87 0.32 14.02
CA ILE A 57 -8.96 -0.65 14.03
C ILE A 57 -8.72 -1.55 15.24
N ASP A 58 -9.70 -1.64 16.13
CA ASP A 58 -9.59 -2.39 17.40
C ASP A 58 -8.32 -2.03 18.20
N SER A 59 -8.06 -0.72 18.33
CA SER A 59 -6.85 -0.14 18.95
C SER A 59 -5.52 -0.48 18.26
N SER A 60 -5.53 -1.26 17.18
CA SER A 60 -4.35 -1.63 16.42
C SER A 60 -4.10 -0.63 15.30
N TYR A 61 -2.84 -0.18 15.19
CA TYR A 61 -2.40 0.68 14.10
C TYR A 61 -2.22 -0.13 12.82
N VAL A 62 -2.86 0.31 11.73
CA VAL A 62 -2.89 -0.42 10.46
C VAL A 62 -2.67 0.51 9.27
N LYS A 63 -2.09 -0.03 8.19
CA LYS A 63 -1.96 0.64 6.89
C LYS A 63 -3.05 0.14 5.95
N MET A 64 -3.73 1.05 5.24
CA MET A 64 -4.86 0.71 4.37
C MET A 64 -4.48 -0.30 3.28
N HIS A 65 -3.40 -0.04 2.53
CA HIS A 65 -2.96 -0.94 1.44
C HIS A 65 -2.68 -2.37 1.92
N ARG A 66 -2.06 -2.53 3.10
CA ARG A 66 -1.72 -3.84 3.64
C ARG A 66 -2.98 -4.59 4.05
N MET A 67 -3.93 -3.86 4.63
CA MET A 67 -5.20 -4.40 5.05
C MET A 67 -6.09 -4.85 3.88
N ILE A 68 -6.14 -4.06 2.80
CA ILE A 68 -6.82 -4.44 1.55
C ILE A 68 -6.22 -5.72 1.00
N MET A 69 -4.89 -5.76 0.84
CA MET A 69 -4.22 -6.96 0.30
C MET A 69 -4.35 -8.19 1.21
N GLN A 70 -4.32 -8.03 2.53
CA GLN A 70 -4.53 -9.14 3.46
C GLN A 70 -5.94 -9.73 3.38
N ARG A 71 -6.97 -8.90 3.15
CA ARG A 71 -8.36 -9.37 2.97
C ARG A 71 -8.60 -9.96 1.58
N TRP A 72 -8.03 -9.37 0.54
CA TRP A 72 -8.27 -9.77 -0.84
C TRP A 72 -7.40 -10.95 -1.30
N GLN A 73 -6.11 -10.93 -0.98
CA GLN A 73 -5.13 -11.94 -1.36
C GLN A 73 -4.20 -12.26 -0.18
N PRO A 74 -4.67 -13.01 0.83
CA PRO A 74 -3.86 -13.34 2.00
C PRO A 74 -2.59 -14.11 1.61
N ARG A 75 -1.52 -13.91 2.37
CA ARG A 75 -0.26 -14.66 2.24
C ARG A 75 0.12 -15.32 3.54
N GLU A 76 0.71 -16.51 3.43
CA GLU A 76 1.46 -17.13 4.51
C GLU A 76 2.69 -16.26 4.83
N ASN A 77 2.99 -16.09 6.12
CA ASN A 77 4.10 -15.27 6.62
C ASN A 77 4.06 -13.81 6.10
N PRO A 78 3.02 -13.03 6.42
CA PRO A 78 2.84 -11.66 5.90
C PRO A 78 3.97 -10.70 6.26
N ASP A 79 4.81 -11.02 7.25
CA ASP A 79 5.95 -10.19 7.65
C ASP A 79 7.15 -10.31 6.71
N SER A 80 7.21 -11.38 5.90
CA SER A 80 8.20 -11.53 4.83
C SER A 80 7.82 -10.75 3.56
N TRP A 81 6.62 -10.15 3.53
CA TRP A 81 6.08 -9.45 2.38
C TRP A 81 5.76 -7.98 2.73
N ASP A 82 5.97 -7.11 1.75
CA ASP A 82 5.48 -5.74 1.77
C ASP A 82 4.44 -5.56 0.65
N VAL A 83 3.66 -4.49 0.73
CA VAL A 83 2.70 -4.13 -0.32
C VAL A 83 3.17 -2.85 -0.98
N ARG A 84 3.25 -2.90 -2.31
CA ARG A 84 3.70 -1.79 -3.14
C ARG A 84 2.56 -1.25 -3.99
N HIS A 85 2.54 0.06 -4.17
CA HIS A 85 1.72 0.77 -5.16
C HIS A 85 2.43 0.78 -6.51
N ARG A 86 1.76 0.31 -7.57
CA ARG A 86 2.32 0.20 -8.92
C ARG A 86 2.62 1.57 -9.55
N ASP A 87 1.71 2.52 -9.35
CA ASP A 87 1.83 3.90 -9.81
C ASP A 87 2.65 4.80 -8.88
N ASN A 88 3.11 4.28 -7.74
CA ASN A 88 3.81 5.03 -6.68
C ASN A 88 2.96 6.15 -6.03
N ASP A 89 1.64 6.19 -6.27
CA ASP A 89 0.68 7.03 -5.56
C ASP A 89 0.08 6.26 -4.37
N LYS A 90 0.48 6.66 -3.16
CA LYS A 90 0.04 6.01 -1.92
C LYS A 90 -1.41 6.33 -1.54
N LEU A 91 -2.06 7.25 -2.26
CA LEU A 91 -3.49 7.54 -2.15
C LEU A 91 -4.35 6.68 -3.08
N HIS A 92 -3.76 5.98 -4.04
CA HIS A 92 -4.48 5.07 -4.94
C HIS A 92 -4.43 3.63 -4.41
N ASN A 93 -5.37 3.28 -3.54
CA ASN A 93 -5.41 2.00 -2.82
C ASN A 93 -6.38 0.99 -3.45
N THR A 94 -6.56 1.01 -4.77
CA THR A 94 -7.32 -0.04 -5.49
C THR A 94 -6.48 -1.31 -5.58
N ARG A 95 -7.12 -2.48 -5.54
CA ARG A 95 -6.50 -3.81 -5.62
C ARG A 95 -5.60 -3.95 -6.84
N VAL A 96 -6.03 -3.42 -7.99
CA VAL A 96 -5.27 -3.45 -9.24
C VAL A 96 -3.98 -2.61 -9.20
N ASN A 97 -3.92 -1.60 -8.32
CA ASN A 97 -2.73 -0.78 -8.09
C ASN A 97 -1.82 -1.34 -6.98
N LEU A 98 -2.26 -2.35 -6.24
CA LEU A 98 -1.50 -2.94 -5.15
C LEU A 98 -0.87 -4.28 -5.56
N GLU A 99 0.33 -4.54 -5.09
CA GLU A 99 0.99 -5.83 -5.29
C GLU A 99 1.82 -6.24 -4.07
N TRP A 100 1.81 -7.53 -3.77
CA TRP A 100 2.75 -8.12 -2.82
C TRP A 100 4.15 -8.14 -3.41
N THR A 101 5.11 -7.59 -2.68
CA THR A 101 6.55 -7.70 -2.98
C THR A 101 7.25 -8.38 -1.82
N LEU A 102 8.29 -9.16 -2.11
CA LEU A 102 9.16 -9.67 -1.05
C LEU A 102 9.83 -8.47 -0.36
N CYS A 103 9.89 -8.50 0.97
CA CYS A 103 10.71 -7.59 1.74
C CYS A 103 12.16 -7.80 1.28
N GLN A 104 12.71 -6.87 0.49
CA GLN A 104 14.12 -6.91 0.14
C GLN A 104 14.93 -6.84 1.45
N THR A 105 15.78 -7.84 1.67
CA THR A 105 16.73 -7.87 2.77
C THR A 105 17.58 -6.57 2.76
N PRO A 106 18.07 -6.10 3.91
CA PRO A 106 18.81 -4.83 4.03
C PRO A 106 19.99 -4.65 3.05
N ALA A 107 20.51 -5.73 2.47
CA ALA A 107 21.60 -5.73 1.51
C ALA A 107 21.34 -4.87 0.25
N LEU A 108 20.09 -4.55 -0.09
CA LEU A 108 19.74 -3.76 -1.28
C LEU A 108 19.40 -2.28 -0.99
N LYS A 109 19.38 -1.85 0.28
CA LYS A 109 18.92 -0.48 0.64
C LYS A 109 19.94 0.63 0.38
N HIS A 110 21.19 0.31 0.02
CA HIS A 110 22.24 1.31 -0.23
C HIS A 110 22.22 1.93 -1.65
N HIS A 111 21.32 1.54 -2.55
CA HIS A 111 21.27 2.08 -3.92
C HIS A 111 20.08 3.00 -4.22
N ARG A 112 19.55 3.73 -3.24
CA ARG A 112 18.50 4.75 -3.48
C ARG A 112 19.02 6.08 -4.06
N GLY A 113 20.19 6.06 -4.72
CA GLY A 113 20.85 7.23 -5.28
C GLY A 113 21.62 6.99 -6.59
N GLN A 114 21.44 5.85 -7.27
CA GLN A 114 22.03 5.66 -8.60
C GLN A 114 20.95 5.37 -9.63
N GLN A 115 21.04 6.09 -10.74
CA GLN A 115 20.10 6.12 -11.84
C GLN A 115 19.73 4.70 -12.32
N ARG A 116 18.44 4.55 -12.65
CA ARG A 116 17.84 3.41 -13.33
C ARG A 116 18.65 3.03 -14.58
N GLN A 117 19.46 1.99 -14.50
CA GLN A 117 19.70 1.17 -15.68
C GLN A 117 18.61 0.11 -15.73
N LYS A 118 17.81 0.11 -16.82
CA LYS A 118 16.79 -0.91 -17.06
C LYS A 118 17.46 -2.29 -17.05
N PRO A 119 16.90 -3.31 -16.39
CA PRO A 119 17.40 -4.66 -16.56
C PRO A 119 17.25 -5.07 -18.03
N LYS A 120 18.36 -5.45 -18.66
CA LYS A 120 18.41 -6.07 -19.98
C LYS A 120 18.04 -7.54 -19.79
N TYR A 121 16.76 -7.87 -19.90
CA TYR A 121 16.36 -9.27 -20.01
C TYR A 121 16.87 -9.82 -21.35
N PRO A 122 17.42 -11.04 -21.39
CA PRO A 122 17.64 -11.73 -22.66
C PRO A 122 16.28 -12.07 -23.28
N GLU A 123 16.01 -11.51 -24.45
CA GLU A 123 15.03 -12.04 -25.38
C GLU A 123 15.54 -13.40 -25.86
N GLU A 124 15.01 -14.50 -25.30
CA GLU A 124 14.78 -15.78 -25.97
C GLU A 124 14.53 -16.88 -24.92
N VAL A 125 13.26 -17.21 -24.70
CA VAL A 125 12.87 -18.62 -24.53
C VAL A 125 11.65 -18.81 -25.43
N VAL A 126 11.93 -18.98 -26.72
CA VAL A 126 10.94 -19.31 -27.75
C VAL A 126 10.96 -20.83 -27.96
N LEU A 127 9.76 -21.41 -27.92
CA LEU A 127 9.36 -22.72 -28.46
C LEU A 127 9.90 -24.01 -27.82
N ALA A 128 9.09 -24.59 -26.92
CA ALA A 128 8.94 -26.04 -26.87
C ALA A 128 8.01 -26.46 -28.03
N LYS A 129 8.56 -27.10 -29.08
CA LYS A 129 7.76 -27.84 -30.06
C LYS A 129 7.46 -29.22 -29.51
N THR A 130 6.18 -29.53 -29.41
CA THR A 130 5.60 -30.86 -29.20
C THR A 130 6.02 -31.81 -30.32
N PRO A 131 6.33 -33.09 -30.05
CA PRO A 131 6.42 -34.09 -31.11
C PRO A 131 5.00 -34.54 -31.54
N ALA A 132 4.70 -34.41 -32.83
CA ALA A 132 3.64 -35.18 -33.47
C ALA A 132 4.25 -36.50 -33.98
N GLY A 133 3.47 -37.57 -33.88
CA GLY A 133 3.87 -38.96 -34.18
C GLY A 133 4.18 -39.30 -35.62
#